data_AF-A0A7X4A543-F1
#
_entry.id   AF-A0A7X4A543-F1
#
_cell.length_a   1.000
_cell.length_b   1.000
_cell.length_c   1.000
_cell.angle_alpha   90.00
_cell.angle_beta   90.00
_cell.angle_gamma   90.00
#
_symmetry.space_group_name_H-M   'P 1'
#
loop_
_entity.id
_entity.type
_entity.pdbx_description
1 polymer ?
#
loop_
_entity_poly.entity_id
_entity_poly.type
_entity_poly.pdbx_seq_one_letter_code
_entity_poly.pdbx_strand_id
1 'polypeptide(L)'
;MTGRFLPGVPGPEIEAILNAAPGNEIESGKFDSPESSAALAANAFGFFLLRPSDLPALPGCEGETWPARSLTLETTVRFPWSGGRHPVLDCLVTTPSALIGIESKRFEPYRTKRAPSLSDAYWRSVWGEDMKGYESIRDHLRGEPDLYGHLDAAQLFKHAFALRTAVHSRSAYTGLTPVLFYIYAEPPAWPKNREPVDEEAKSRHRQEIADFATVVAGDEVIFVSCPYRRLLDWWRSHDDDDIRNHADAVTAHFSP
;
A
#
# COMPACT_ATOMS: atom_id res chain seq x y z
N MET A 1 2.68 2.35 28.97
CA MET A 1 1.64 1.99 27.99
C MET A 1 1.89 2.85 26.77
N THR A 2 2.45 2.30 25.70
CA THR A 2 2.51 3.00 24.41
C THR A 2 1.11 3.00 23.83
N GLY A 3 0.57 4.19 23.54
CA GLY A 3 -0.73 4.31 22.89
C GLY A 3 -0.75 3.63 21.51
N ARG A 4 -1.95 3.38 20.99
CA ARG A 4 -2.21 2.83 19.66
C ARG A 4 -1.56 3.65 18.52
N PHE A 5 -1.32 4.94 18.78
CA PHE A 5 -0.73 5.88 17.84
C PHE A 5 0.56 6.50 18.38
N LEU A 6 1.51 6.75 17.48
CA LEU A 6 2.78 7.41 17.76
C LEU A 6 2.61 8.91 18.06
N PRO A 7 3.59 9.55 18.72
CA PRO A 7 3.58 11.00 18.93
C PRO A 7 3.37 11.77 17.62
N GLY A 8 2.52 12.80 17.66
CA GLY A 8 2.21 13.63 16.49
C GLY A 8 1.24 13.01 15.47
N VAL A 9 0.86 11.74 15.65
CA VAL A 9 -0.17 11.10 14.82
C VAL A 9 -1.57 11.47 15.36
N PRO A 10 -2.49 12.00 14.52
CA PRO A 10 -3.83 12.42 14.93
C PRO A 10 -4.74 11.21 15.20
N GLY A 11 -4.56 10.60 16.38
CA GLY A 11 -5.24 9.37 16.78
C GLY A 11 -6.77 9.41 16.66
N PRO A 12 -7.48 10.43 17.20
CA PRO A 12 -8.93 10.50 17.11
C PRO A 12 -9.46 10.48 15.67
N GLU A 13 -8.81 11.20 14.75
CA GLU A 13 -9.17 11.26 13.33
C GLU A 13 -8.96 9.91 12.65
N ILE A 14 -7.85 9.22 12.96
CA ILE A 14 -7.56 7.90 12.41
C ILE A 14 -8.52 6.85 12.96
N GLU A 15 -8.88 6.89 14.24
CA GLU A 15 -9.90 5.98 14.79
C GLU A 15 -11.26 6.17 14.13
N ALA A 16 -11.66 7.41 13.85
CA ALA A 16 -12.89 7.69 13.12
C ALA A 16 -12.86 7.08 11.70
N ILE A 17 -11.73 7.17 11.00
CA ILE A 17 -11.55 6.55 9.68
C ILE A 17 -11.62 5.03 9.77
N LEU A 18 -10.87 4.41 10.69
CA LEU A 18 -10.81 2.96 10.84
C LEU A 18 -12.16 2.35 11.24
N ASN A 19 -12.94 3.05 12.07
CA ASN A 19 -14.29 2.63 12.45
C ASN A 19 -15.30 2.71 11.31
N ALA A 20 -15.10 3.62 10.34
CA ALA A 20 -15.92 3.73 9.15
C ALA A 20 -15.47 2.77 8.03
N ALA A 21 -14.25 2.25 8.10
CA ALA A 21 -13.69 1.35 7.11
C ALA A 21 -14.35 -0.03 7.17
N PRO A 22 -14.54 -0.71 6.01
CA PRO A 22 -15.21 -2.01 5.96
C PRO A 22 -14.41 -3.15 6.61
N GLY A 23 -13.13 -2.92 6.96
CA GLY A 23 -12.24 -3.93 7.57
C GLY A 23 -12.54 -4.23 9.04
N ASN A 24 -13.23 -3.31 9.74
CA ASN A 24 -13.55 -3.40 11.16
C ASN A 24 -12.32 -3.78 12.04
N GLU A 25 -11.17 -3.19 11.74
CA GLU A 25 -9.88 -3.65 12.28
C GLU A 25 -9.69 -3.32 13.76
N ILE A 26 -10.33 -2.26 14.24
CA ILE A 26 -10.33 -1.87 15.65
C ILE A 26 -11.15 -2.86 16.47
N GLU A 27 -12.42 -3.11 16.10
CA GLU A 27 -13.28 -4.03 16.86
C GLU A 27 -12.75 -5.46 16.82
N SER A 28 -12.18 -5.89 15.69
CA SER A 28 -11.57 -7.22 15.56
C SER A 28 -10.23 -7.36 16.29
N GLY A 29 -9.67 -6.28 16.84
CA GLY A 29 -8.36 -6.25 17.49
C GLY A 29 -7.17 -6.47 16.56
N LYS A 30 -7.40 -6.54 15.24
CA LYS A 30 -6.34 -6.72 14.24
C LYS A 30 -5.40 -5.54 14.19
N PHE A 31 -5.93 -4.32 14.37
CA PHE A 31 -5.13 -3.12 14.39
C PHE A 31 -4.09 -3.13 15.52
N ASP A 32 -4.49 -3.55 16.72
CA ASP A 32 -3.61 -3.61 17.90
C ASP A 32 -2.62 -4.78 17.86
N SER A 33 -2.66 -5.62 16.81
CA SER A 33 -1.72 -6.72 16.65
C SER A 33 -0.30 -6.18 16.42
N PRO A 34 0.72 -6.74 17.09
CA PRO A 34 2.11 -6.40 16.82
C PRO A 34 2.56 -6.82 15.42
N GLU A 35 1.73 -7.54 14.66
CA GLU A 35 1.98 -7.94 13.28
C GLU A 35 1.18 -7.12 12.25
N SER A 36 0.44 -6.09 12.69
CA SER A 36 -0.47 -5.33 11.84
C SER A 36 0.26 -4.44 10.83
N SER A 37 -0.11 -4.59 9.55
CA SER A 37 0.33 -3.73 8.45
C SER A 37 -0.45 -2.42 8.39
N ALA A 38 -1.75 -2.47 8.70
CA ALA A 38 -2.59 -1.28 8.78
C ALA A 38 -2.15 -0.35 9.93
N ALA A 39 -1.74 -0.91 11.08
CA ALA A 39 -1.20 -0.11 12.17
C ALA A 39 0.12 0.57 11.79
N LEU A 40 0.99 -0.14 11.05
CA LEU A 40 2.21 0.44 10.51
C LEU A 40 1.89 1.55 9.49
N ALA A 41 0.99 1.31 8.54
CA ALA A 41 0.60 2.30 7.54
C ALA A 41 -0.04 3.54 8.17
N ALA A 42 -1.01 3.35 9.06
CA ALA A 42 -1.71 4.42 9.76
C ALA A 42 -0.76 5.26 10.62
N ASN A 43 0.21 4.64 11.30
CA ASN A 43 1.20 5.38 12.07
C ASN A 43 2.25 6.08 11.20
N ALA A 44 2.71 5.43 10.12
CA ALA A 44 3.69 6.03 9.21
C ALA A 44 3.09 7.22 8.45
N PHE A 45 1.96 7.01 7.76
CA PHE A 45 1.37 8.01 6.88
C PHE A 45 0.33 8.91 7.56
N GLY A 46 -0.31 8.45 8.64
CA GLY A 46 -1.31 9.25 9.35
C GLY A 46 -0.74 10.50 10.02
N PHE A 47 0.56 10.54 10.29
CA PHE A 47 1.26 11.76 10.71
C PHE A 47 1.06 12.95 9.75
N PHE A 48 0.84 12.66 8.47
CA PHE A 48 0.61 13.65 7.43
C PHE A 48 -0.88 13.88 7.11
N LEU A 49 -1.81 13.20 7.80
CA LEU A 49 -3.24 13.24 7.50
C LEU A 49 -3.82 14.67 7.51
N LEU A 50 -3.42 15.47 8.50
CA LEU A 50 -3.87 16.86 8.66
C LEU A 50 -2.89 17.88 8.08
N ARG A 51 -1.79 17.41 7.47
CA ARG A 51 -0.71 18.22 6.87
C ARG A 51 -0.13 17.51 5.64
N PRO A 52 -0.97 17.24 4.62
CA PRO A 52 -0.53 16.45 3.47
C PRO A 52 0.63 17.11 2.72
N SER A 53 0.74 18.44 2.74
CA SER A 53 1.84 19.19 2.11
C SER A 53 3.22 18.83 2.66
N ASP A 54 3.27 18.34 3.90
CA ASP A 54 4.51 18.07 4.62
C ASP A 54 5.01 16.65 4.33
N LEU A 55 4.22 15.80 3.65
CA LEU A 55 4.65 14.48 3.22
C LEU A 55 5.80 14.64 2.20
N PRO A 56 7.01 14.14 2.51
CA PRO A 56 8.10 14.14 1.54
C PRO A 56 7.76 13.28 0.33
N ALA A 57 8.38 13.60 -0.81
CA ALA A 57 8.22 12.81 -2.01
C ALA A 57 8.51 11.32 -1.74
N LEU A 58 7.64 10.43 -2.22
CA LEU A 58 7.86 8.99 -2.05
C LEU A 58 9.03 8.53 -2.93
N PRO A 59 9.97 7.70 -2.43
CA PRO A 59 11.08 7.20 -3.23
C PRO A 59 10.60 6.43 -4.46
N GLY A 60 11.06 6.80 -5.66
CA GLY A 60 10.59 6.26 -6.93
C GLY A 60 9.38 7.00 -7.54
N CYS A 61 8.86 8.03 -6.87
CA CYS A 61 7.79 8.91 -7.37
C CYS A 61 8.26 10.37 -7.54
N GLU A 62 9.56 10.60 -7.68
CA GLU A 62 10.16 11.94 -7.83
C GLU A 62 9.83 12.59 -9.19
N GLY A 63 9.42 11.79 -10.18
CA GLY A 63 8.95 12.27 -11.48
C GLY A 63 7.57 12.95 -11.42
N GLU A 64 6.84 12.79 -10.32
CA GLU A 64 5.56 13.45 -10.09
C GLU A 64 5.73 14.83 -9.46
N THR A 65 4.75 15.70 -9.65
CA THR A 65 4.76 17.03 -9.04
C THR A 65 4.42 16.91 -7.55
N TRP A 66 5.19 17.58 -6.69
CA TRP A 66 4.97 17.72 -5.24
C TRP A 66 4.74 19.21 -4.89
N PRO A 67 4.12 19.55 -3.75
CA PRO A 67 3.75 18.72 -2.59
C PRO A 67 2.45 17.92 -2.78
N ALA A 68 2.18 16.99 -1.88
CA ALA A 68 0.88 16.32 -1.82
C ALA A 68 -0.24 17.30 -1.44
N ARG A 69 -1.39 17.17 -2.11
CA ARG A 69 -2.60 17.98 -1.92
C ARG A 69 -3.55 17.35 -0.91
N SER A 70 -3.61 16.02 -0.87
CA SER A 70 -4.43 15.28 0.08
C SER A 70 -3.78 13.96 0.45
N LEU A 71 -4.08 13.48 1.65
CA LEU A 71 -3.78 12.14 2.11
C LEU A 71 -5.01 11.62 2.86
N THR A 72 -5.48 10.43 2.51
CA THR A 72 -6.56 9.73 3.24
C THR A 72 -6.15 8.31 3.54
N LEU A 73 -6.54 7.78 4.70
CA LEU A 73 -6.30 6.40 5.08
C LEU A 73 -7.51 5.51 4.74
N GLU A 74 -7.31 4.19 4.67
CA GLU A 74 -8.38 3.19 4.49
C GLU A 74 -9.37 3.54 3.37
N THR A 75 -8.84 3.95 2.23
CA THR A 75 -9.66 4.54 1.17
C THR A 75 -10.15 3.49 0.19
N THR A 76 -11.48 3.36 0.10
CA THR A 76 -12.11 2.50 -0.89
C THR A 76 -12.03 3.13 -2.28
N VAL A 77 -11.39 2.44 -3.23
CA VAL A 77 -11.33 2.83 -4.63
C VAL A 77 -12.20 1.90 -5.44
N ARG A 78 -13.10 2.45 -6.26
CA ARG A 78 -14.17 1.68 -6.90
C ARG A 78 -13.73 1.06 -8.21
N PHE A 79 -14.26 -0.13 -8.47
CA PHE A 79 -14.31 -0.74 -9.79
C PHE A 79 -15.42 -0.08 -10.63
N PRO A 80 -15.44 -0.28 -11.97
CA PRO A 80 -16.39 0.42 -12.84
C PRO A 80 -17.82 -0.14 -12.77
N TRP A 81 -18.07 -1.19 -11.98
CA TRP A 81 -19.39 -1.78 -11.79
C TRP A 81 -19.98 -1.46 -10.41
N SER A 82 -21.31 -1.53 -10.34
CA SER A 82 -22.06 -1.42 -9.09
C SER A 82 -21.98 -2.70 -8.26
N GLY A 83 -21.82 -2.54 -6.95
CA GLY A 83 -21.88 -3.65 -5.99
C GLY A 83 -20.62 -4.51 -5.96
N GLY A 84 -20.63 -5.49 -5.04
CA GLY A 84 -19.45 -6.29 -4.72
C GLY A 84 -18.46 -5.58 -3.80
N ARG A 85 -17.35 -6.26 -3.48
CA ARG A 85 -16.28 -5.69 -2.65
C ARG A 85 -15.30 -4.94 -3.53
N HIS A 86 -15.15 -3.65 -3.26
CA HIS A 86 -14.12 -2.81 -3.85
C HIS A 86 -12.84 -2.86 -3.00
N PRO A 87 -11.66 -2.68 -3.61
CA PRO A 87 -10.42 -2.63 -2.88
C PRO A 87 -10.37 -1.42 -1.95
N VAL A 88 -9.67 -1.61 -0.84
CA VAL A 88 -9.34 -0.57 0.12
C VAL A 88 -7.83 -0.46 0.13
N LEU A 89 -7.32 0.74 -0.17
CA LEU A 89 -5.91 1.05 -0.03
C LEU A 89 -5.64 1.55 1.39
N ASP A 90 -4.51 1.18 1.97
CA ASP A 90 -4.10 1.67 3.29
C ASP A 90 -3.99 3.20 3.29
N CYS A 91 -3.51 3.78 2.19
CA CYS A 91 -3.44 5.22 1.99
C CYS A 91 -3.68 5.62 0.53
N LEU A 92 -4.33 6.75 0.31
CA LEU A 92 -4.51 7.38 -1.00
C LEU A 92 -3.99 8.82 -0.93
N VAL A 93 -3.03 9.14 -1.78
CA VAL A 93 -2.41 10.46 -1.88
C VAL A 93 -2.76 11.08 -3.22
N THR A 94 -3.08 12.37 -3.22
CA THR A 94 -3.15 13.14 -4.47
C THR A 94 -2.05 14.19 -4.49
N THR A 95 -1.47 14.41 -5.65
CA THR A 95 -0.55 15.52 -5.92
C THR A 95 -1.10 16.36 -7.07
N PRO A 96 -0.41 17.44 -7.52
CA PRO A 96 -0.82 18.13 -8.73
C PRO A 96 -0.87 17.29 -10.00
N SER A 97 -0.08 16.21 -10.09
CA SER A 97 0.01 15.37 -11.29
C SER A 97 -0.37 13.91 -11.07
N ALA A 98 -0.49 13.42 -9.83
CA ALA A 98 -0.67 11.98 -9.57
C ALA A 98 -1.78 11.64 -8.58
N LEU A 99 -2.35 10.45 -8.76
CA LEU A 99 -3.17 9.71 -7.80
C LEU A 99 -2.38 8.49 -7.35
N ILE A 100 -1.86 8.51 -6.14
CA ILE A 100 -0.97 7.47 -5.61
C ILE A 100 -1.74 6.63 -4.59
N GLY A 101 -2.00 5.37 -4.92
CA GLY A 101 -2.51 4.39 -3.98
C GLY A 101 -1.38 3.62 -3.31
N ILE A 102 -1.32 3.67 -1.99
CA ILE A 102 -0.31 2.99 -1.19
C ILE A 102 -0.89 1.71 -0.61
N GLU A 103 -0.17 0.60 -0.82
CA GLU A 103 -0.45 -0.69 -0.23
C GLU A 103 0.73 -1.12 0.66
N SER A 104 0.46 -1.35 1.94
CA SER A 104 1.42 -1.62 2.99
C SER A 104 1.37 -3.08 3.43
N LYS A 105 2.53 -3.73 3.46
CA LYS A 105 2.69 -5.09 4.00
C LYS A 105 3.78 -5.14 5.06
N ARG A 106 3.63 -6.04 6.03
CA ARG A 106 4.59 -6.19 7.13
C ARG A 106 5.04 -7.62 7.34
N PHE A 107 4.11 -8.52 7.63
CA PHE A 107 4.41 -9.94 7.91
C PHE A 107 3.71 -10.89 6.94
N GLU A 108 2.67 -10.42 6.25
CA GLU A 108 1.91 -11.16 5.27
C GLU A 108 2.78 -11.82 4.19
N PRO A 109 3.85 -11.18 3.67
CA PRO A 109 4.69 -11.81 2.66
C PRO A 109 5.43 -13.06 3.13
N TYR A 110 5.58 -13.23 4.45
CA TYR A 110 6.35 -14.32 5.05
C TYR A 110 5.46 -15.39 5.71
N ARG A 111 4.14 -15.28 5.55
CA ARG A 111 3.18 -16.30 5.99
C ARG A 111 2.80 -17.20 4.83
N THR A 112 2.46 -18.44 5.15
CA THR A 112 1.77 -19.32 4.19
C THR A 112 0.43 -18.70 3.80
N LYS A 113 0.21 -18.53 2.50
CA LYS A 113 -1.04 -18.02 1.93
C LYS A 113 -1.82 -19.15 1.28
N ARG A 114 -3.13 -18.94 1.14
CA ARG A 114 -3.96 -19.76 0.26
C ARG A 114 -4.06 -19.06 -1.07
N ALA A 115 -4.15 -19.85 -2.13
CA ALA A 115 -4.44 -19.37 -3.47
C ALA A 115 -5.66 -18.42 -3.47
N PRO A 116 -5.59 -17.28 -4.18
CA PRO A 116 -6.69 -16.33 -4.24
C PRO A 116 -7.86 -16.91 -5.03
N SER A 117 -9.09 -16.73 -4.53
CA SER A 117 -10.30 -16.96 -5.34
C SER A 117 -10.65 -15.69 -6.10
N LEU A 118 -10.59 -15.75 -7.44
CA LEU A 118 -10.86 -14.61 -8.33
C LEU A 118 -12.26 -14.74 -8.95
N SER A 119 -13.02 -13.65 -8.93
CA SER A 119 -14.32 -13.57 -9.58
C SER A 119 -14.17 -13.31 -11.09
N ASP A 120 -15.06 -13.87 -11.91
CA ASP A 120 -15.10 -13.63 -13.36
C ASP A 120 -15.27 -12.15 -13.75
N ALA A 121 -15.74 -11.31 -12.82
CA ALA A 121 -15.84 -9.86 -13.04
C ALA A 121 -14.50 -9.22 -13.45
N TYR A 122 -13.36 -9.78 -13.05
CA TYR A 122 -12.04 -9.26 -13.40
C TYR A 122 -11.65 -9.48 -14.88
N TRP A 123 -12.34 -10.35 -15.61
CA TRP A 123 -12.11 -10.64 -17.04
C TRP A 123 -12.99 -9.85 -18.00
N ARG A 124 -13.75 -8.88 -17.48
CA ARG A 124 -14.52 -7.97 -18.34
C ARG A 124 -13.56 -7.08 -19.13
N SER A 125 -13.86 -6.84 -20.40
CA SER A 125 -13.10 -5.96 -21.29
C SER A 125 -13.38 -4.47 -20.99
N VAL A 126 -13.04 -4.02 -19.78
CA VAL A 126 -13.31 -2.66 -19.27
C VAL A 126 -12.04 -1.94 -18.82
N TRP A 127 -10.88 -2.56 -18.99
CA TRP A 127 -9.59 -2.07 -18.48
C TRP A 127 -8.77 -1.26 -19.50
N GLY A 128 -9.27 -1.08 -20.73
CA GLY A 128 -8.56 -0.36 -21.79
C GLY A 128 -7.42 -1.16 -22.42
N GLU A 129 -6.64 -0.52 -23.30
CA GLU A 129 -5.54 -1.16 -24.02
C GLU A 129 -4.18 -1.05 -23.30
N ASP A 130 -4.09 -0.17 -22.30
CA ASP A 130 -2.86 0.21 -21.61
C ASP A 130 -2.70 -0.50 -20.24
N MET A 131 -3.31 -1.67 -20.06
CA MET A 131 -3.23 -2.46 -18.82
C MET A 131 -2.81 -3.92 -19.05
N LYS A 132 -2.12 -4.19 -20.16
CA LYS A 132 -1.84 -5.55 -20.65
C LYS A 132 -0.96 -6.35 -19.69
N GLY A 133 -0.01 -5.71 -19.00
CA GLY A 133 0.81 -6.35 -17.99
C GLY A 133 -0.01 -6.83 -16.79
N TYR A 134 -0.84 -5.97 -16.21
CA TYR A 134 -1.75 -6.35 -15.11
C TYR A 134 -2.78 -7.40 -15.54
N GLU A 135 -3.31 -7.29 -16.76
CA GLU A 135 -4.20 -8.31 -17.31
C GLU A 135 -3.49 -9.65 -17.50
N SER A 136 -2.23 -9.66 -17.94
CA SER A 136 -1.41 -10.87 -18.06
C SER A 136 -1.18 -11.53 -16.69
N ILE A 137 -0.88 -10.75 -15.64
CA ILE A 137 -0.76 -11.28 -14.27
C ILE A 137 -2.08 -11.89 -13.80
N ARG A 138 -3.20 -11.19 -14.00
CA ARG A 138 -4.54 -11.71 -13.69
C ARG A 138 -4.79 -13.05 -14.40
N ASP A 139 -4.44 -13.14 -15.68
CA ASP A 139 -4.68 -14.32 -16.51
C ASP A 139 -3.80 -15.50 -16.09
N HIS A 140 -2.52 -15.27 -15.79
CA HIS A 140 -1.63 -16.31 -15.27
C HIS A 140 -2.12 -16.85 -13.93
N LEU A 141 -2.56 -15.99 -13.00
CA LEU A 141 -3.09 -16.41 -11.70
C LEU A 141 -4.35 -17.29 -11.78
N ARG A 142 -5.06 -17.32 -12.91
CA ARG A 142 -6.17 -18.25 -13.13
C ARG A 142 -5.68 -19.67 -13.45
N GLY A 143 -4.57 -19.80 -14.18
CA GLY A 143 -3.96 -21.10 -14.50
C GLY A 143 -2.99 -21.60 -13.42
N GLU A 144 -2.28 -20.66 -12.78
CA GLU A 144 -1.24 -20.91 -11.79
C GLU A 144 -1.49 -20.02 -10.55
N PRO A 145 -2.45 -20.39 -9.67
CA PRO A 145 -2.84 -19.55 -8.54
C PRO A 145 -1.73 -19.30 -7.51
N ASP A 146 -0.70 -20.15 -7.51
CA ASP A 146 0.46 -20.10 -6.62
C ASP A 146 1.70 -19.47 -7.28
N LEU A 147 1.56 -18.83 -8.45
CA LEU A 147 2.68 -18.18 -9.17
C LEU A 147 3.45 -17.18 -8.30
N TYR A 148 2.76 -16.51 -7.38
CA TYR A 148 3.33 -15.59 -6.41
C TYR A 148 3.06 -16.11 -4.99
N GLY A 149 4.08 -16.66 -4.34
CA GLY A 149 3.97 -17.24 -3.00
C GLY A 149 4.09 -16.20 -1.89
N HIS A 150 4.84 -15.13 -2.14
CA HIS A 150 5.19 -14.10 -1.16
C HIS A 150 4.52 -12.75 -1.45
N LEU A 151 4.30 -12.41 -2.72
CA LEU A 151 3.59 -11.23 -3.19
C LEU A 151 2.11 -11.53 -3.38
N ASP A 152 1.23 -10.68 -2.83
CA ASP A 152 -0.20 -10.79 -3.12
C ASP A 152 -0.53 -10.10 -4.46
N ALA A 153 -0.06 -10.71 -5.56
CA ALA A 153 -0.26 -10.18 -6.90
C ALA A 153 -1.74 -10.01 -7.25
N ALA A 154 -2.62 -10.86 -6.70
CA ALA A 154 -4.05 -10.74 -6.86
C ALA A 154 -4.63 -9.46 -6.25
N GLN A 155 -4.14 -9.05 -5.09
CA GLN A 155 -4.54 -7.79 -4.48
C GLN A 155 -3.97 -6.60 -5.26
N LEU A 156 -2.73 -6.68 -5.73
CA LEU A 156 -2.09 -5.59 -6.46
C LEU A 156 -2.78 -5.27 -7.78
N PHE A 157 -3.08 -6.26 -8.64
CA PHE A 157 -3.76 -5.97 -9.90
C PHE A 157 -5.18 -5.41 -9.66
N LYS A 158 -5.86 -5.83 -8.59
CA LYS A 158 -7.17 -5.27 -8.20
C LYS A 158 -7.05 -3.80 -7.81
N HIS A 159 -6.00 -3.44 -7.08
CA HIS A 159 -5.75 -2.06 -6.68
C HIS A 159 -5.43 -1.21 -7.91
N ALA A 160 -4.61 -1.73 -8.84
CA ALA A 160 -4.33 -1.05 -10.10
C ALA A 160 -5.59 -0.82 -10.95
N PHE A 161 -6.42 -1.84 -11.16
CA PHE A 161 -7.68 -1.70 -11.89
C PHE A 161 -8.62 -0.66 -11.27
N ALA A 162 -8.68 -0.58 -9.94
CA ALA A 162 -9.48 0.42 -9.26
C ALA A 162 -8.88 1.84 -9.38
N LEU A 163 -7.56 2.00 -9.27
CA LEU A 163 -6.88 3.29 -9.48
C LEU A 163 -7.10 3.82 -10.89
N ARG A 164 -6.93 2.95 -11.89
CA ARG A 164 -7.25 3.28 -13.29
C ARG A 164 -8.70 3.76 -13.41
N THR A 165 -9.64 2.98 -12.86
CA THR A 165 -11.06 3.36 -12.89
C THR A 165 -11.27 4.74 -12.26
N ALA A 166 -10.58 5.05 -11.17
CA ALA A 166 -10.71 6.32 -10.47
C ALA A 166 -10.30 7.52 -11.34
N VAL A 167 -9.16 7.46 -12.04
CA VAL A 167 -8.68 8.57 -12.89
C VAL A 167 -9.54 8.77 -14.14
N HIS A 168 -10.19 7.72 -14.65
CA HIS A 168 -11.07 7.79 -15.82
C HIS A 168 -12.53 8.14 -15.51
N SER A 169 -13.02 7.85 -14.31
CA SER A 169 -14.46 7.98 -13.98
C SER A 169 -14.78 9.06 -12.95
N ARG A 170 -13.80 9.54 -12.19
CA ARG A 170 -14.01 10.55 -11.15
C ARG A 170 -13.41 11.88 -11.59
N SER A 171 -14.26 12.90 -11.71
CA SER A 171 -13.84 14.26 -12.09
C SER A 171 -12.73 14.83 -11.20
N ALA A 172 -12.69 14.43 -9.93
CA ALA A 172 -11.66 14.85 -8.99
C ALA A 172 -10.25 14.35 -9.33
N TYR A 173 -10.13 13.28 -10.14
CA TYR A 173 -8.85 12.63 -10.46
C TYR A 173 -8.55 12.62 -11.97
N THR A 174 -9.40 13.25 -12.78
CA THR A 174 -9.20 13.31 -14.23
C THR A 174 -7.89 14.02 -14.57
N GLY A 175 -7.08 13.37 -15.39
CA GLY A 175 -5.77 13.89 -15.83
C GLY A 175 -4.62 13.64 -14.85
N LEU A 176 -4.86 12.94 -13.73
CA LEU A 176 -3.79 12.51 -12.82
C LEU A 176 -3.20 11.17 -13.29
N THR A 177 -1.88 11.03 -13.17
CA THR A 177 -1.15 9.77 -13.36
C THR A 177 -1.48 8.81 -12.22
N PRO A 178 -2.06 7.62 -12.47
CA PRO A 178 -2.29 6.64 -11.42
C PRO A 178 -1.00 5.89 -11.06
N VAL A 179 -0.67 5.83 -9.77
CA VAL A 179 0.50 5.12 -9.25
C VAL A 179 0.06 4.14 -8.17
N LEU A 180 0.46 2.88 -8.29
CA LEU A 180 0.37 1.88 -7.22
C LEU A 180 1.71 1.77 -6.52
N PHE A 181 1.77 2.29 -5.29
CA PHE A 181 2.96 2.29 -4.45
C PHE A 181 2.90 1.16 -3.43
N TYR A 182 3.64 0.09 -3.69
CA TYR A 182 3.74 -1.05 -2.79
C TYR A 182 4.87 -0.85 -1.78
N ILE A 183 4.52 -0.70 -0.51
CA ILE A 183 5.49 -0.56 0.58
C ILE A 183 5.49 -1.80 1.46
N TYR A 184 6.68 -2.27 1.83
CA TYR A 184 6.82 -3.51 2.60
C TYR A 184 7.88 -3.42 3.68
N ALA A 185 7.62 -4.07 4.82
CA ALA A 185 8.60 -4.24 5.88
C ALA A 185 9.35 -5.55 5.71
N GLU A 186 10.59 -5.61 6.19
CA GLU A 186 11.38 -6.85 6.34
C GLU A 186 11.79 -7.02 7.81
N PRO A 187 10.85 -7.37 8.70
CA PRO A 187 11.13 -7.46 10.13
C PRO A 187 12.25 -8.50 10.40
N PRO A 188 13.13 -8.25 11.38
CA PRO A 188 14.22 -9.17 11.69
C PRO A 188 13.71 -10.48 12.31
N ALA A 189 12.61 -10.42 13.08
CA ALA A 189 12.02 -11.57 13.76
C ALA A 189 10.50 -11.41 13.89
N TRP A 190 9.81 -12.53 14.09
CA TRP A 190 8.39 -12.53 14.46
C TRP A 190 8.17 -11.94 15.86
N PRO A 191 7.02 -11.30 16.16
CA PRO A 191 6.81 -10.69 17.47
C PRO A 191 6.87 -11.66 18.65
N LYS A 192 7.15 -11.12 19.84
CA LYS A 192 7.27 -11.84 21.13
C LYS A 192 8.45 -12.82 21.20
N ASN A 193 9.64 -12.39 20.76
CA ASN A 193 10.91 -13.15 20.80
C ASN A 193 10.85 -14.51 20.08
N ARG A 194 10.08 -14.57 19.00
CA ARG A 194 10.02 -15.74 18.11
C ARG A 194 11.24 -15.79 17.20
N GLU A 195 11.29 -16.87 16.42
CA GLU A 195 12.31 -17.15 15.42
C GLU A 195 12.54 -15.97 14.45
N PRO A 196 13.75 -15.83 13.88
CA PRO A 196 14.00 -14.90 12.79
C PRO A 196 13.01 -15.09 11.64
N VAL A 197 12.66 -14.00 10.96
CA VAL A 197 11.96 -14.13 9.68
C VAL A 197 12.96 -14.66 8.67
N ASP A 198 12.58 -15.75 7.99
CA ASP A 198 13.44 -16.44 7.03
C ASP A 198 13.96 -15.48 5.93
N GLU A 199 15.28 -15.42 5.78
CA GLU A 199 15.95 -14.59 4.78
C GLU A 199 15.69 -15.13 3.36
N GLU A 200 15.46 -16.43 3.20
CA GLU A 200 15.07 -16.97 1.88
C GLU A 200 13.67 -16.47 1.50
N ALA A 201 12.72 -16.44 2.43
CA ALA A 201 11.39 -15.87 2.19
C ALA A 201 11.45 -14.37 1.84
N LYS A 202 12.31 -13.59 2.49
CA LYS A 202 12.56 -12.17 2.11
C LYS A 202 13.15 -12.06 0.71
N SER A 203 14.13 -12.89 0.39
CA SER A 203 14.74 -12.91 -0.95
C SER A 203 13.70 -13.24 -2.02
N ARG A 204 12.88 -14.27 -1.82
CA ARG A 204 11.81 -14.64 -2.76
C ARG A 204 10.77 -13.54 -2.90
N HIS A 205 10.39 -12.88 -1.80
CA HIS A 205 9.47 -11.74 -1.85
C HIS A 205 10.01 -10.60 -2.73
N ARG A 206 11.28 -10.20 -2.56
CA ARG A 206 11.91 -9.18 -3.42
C ARG A 206 11.96 -9.60 -4.89
N GLN A 207 12.22 -10.88 -5.15
CA GLN A 207 12.28 -11.43 -6.50
C GLN A 207 10.91 -11.37 -7.18
N GLU A 208 9.87 -11.79 -6.48
CA GLU A 208 8.48 -11.70 -6.93
C GLU A 208 8.03 -10.24 -7.18
N ILE A 209 8.46 -9.28 -6.35
CA ILE A 209 8.22 -7.85 -6.60
C ILE A 209 8.90 -7.39 -7.90
N ALA A 210 10.15 -7.78 -8.13
CA ALA A 210 10.89 -7.39 -9.33
C ALA A 210 10.27 -8.01 -10.61
N ASP A 211 9.85 -9.27 -10.53
CA ASP A 211 9.16 -9.94 -11.62
C ASP A 211 7.81 -9.27 -11.93
N PHE A 212 7.01 -8.99 -10.89
CA PHE A 212 5.76 -8.23 -11.02
C PHE A 212 5.99 -6.87 -11.68
N ALA A 213 6.97 -6.10 -11.18
CA ALA A 213 7.32 -4.79 -11.72
C ALA A 213 7.72 -4.84 -13.20
N THR A 214 8.45 -5.89 -13.59
CA THR A 214 8.86 -6.10 -14.99
C THR A 214 7.68 -6.37 -15.90
N VAL A 215 6.73 -7.22 -15.46
CA VAL A 215 5.55 -7.59 -16.26
C VAL A 215 4.60 -6.40 -16.47
N VAL A 216 4.43 -5.54 -15.45
CA VAL A 216 3.52 -4.38 -15.54
C VAL A 216 4.19 -3.10 -16.04
N ALA A 217 5.48 -3.17 -16.39
CA ALA A 217 6.20 -2.02 -16.89
C ALA A 217 5.59 -1.50 -18.20
N GLY A 218 5.25 -0.22 -18.24
CA GLY A 218 4.64 0.43 -19.39
C GLY A 218 3.10 0.41 -19.40
N ASP A 219 2.46 -0.27 -18.45
CA ASP A 219 1.02 -0.10 -18.22
C ASP A 219 0.72 1.29 -17.63
N GLU A 220 -0.52 1.74 -17.81
CA GLU A 220 -1.02 3.06 -17.41
C GLU A 220 -0.87 3.30 -15.90
N VAL A 221 -1.11 2.28 -15.08
CA VAL A 221 -0.90 2.37 -13.63
C VAL A 221 0.54 2.02 -13.29
N ILE A 222 1.32 3.05 -12.99
CA ILE A 222 2.75 2.90 -12.66
C ILE A 222 2.88 2.11 -11.36
N PHE A 223 3.63 1.01 -11.40
CA PHE A 223 3.98 0.25 -10.19
C PHE A 223 5.32 0.73 -9.63
N VAL A 224 5.31 1.14 -8.36
CA VAL A 224 6.51 1.48 -7.61
C VAL A 224 6.56 0.63 -6.36
N SER A 225 7.73 0.11 -6.00
CA SER A 225 7.91 -0.61 -4.74
C SER A 225 9.04 -0.01 -3.90
N CYS A 226 8.87 -0.03 -2.58
CA CYS A 226 9.84 0.50 -1.65
C CYS A 226 9.83 -0.29 -0.33
N PRO A 227 10.98 -0.72 0.21
CA PRO A 227 11.01 -1.21 1.58
C PRO A 227 10.83 -0.05 2.56
N TYR A 228 10.10 -0.24 3.65
CA TYR A 228 9.85 0.78 4.68
C TYR A 228 11.16 1.40 5.19
N ARG A 229 12.23 0.63 5.35
CA ARG A 229 13.53 1.15 5.77
C ARG A 229 14.04 2.26 4.84
N ARG A 230 13.93 2.07 3.53
CA ARG A 230 14.34 3.09 2.54
C ARG A 230 13.47 4.33 2.65
N LEU A 231 12.16 4.18 2.84
CA LEU A 231 11.27 5.33 3.05
C LEU A 231 11.66 6.11 4.32
N LEU A 232 11.91 5.41 5.42
CA LEU A 232 12.23 6.03 6.70
C LEU A 232 13.61 6.70 6.66
N ASP A 233 14.59 6.10 5.98
CA ASP A 233 15.90 6.74 5.76
C ASP A 233 15.78 7.98 4.87
N TRP A 234 14.89 7.96 3.88
CA TRP A 234 14.56 9.12 3.08
C TRP A 234 13.94 10.26 3.91
N TRP A 235 13.02 9.93 4.83
CA TRP A 235 12.46 10.91 5.77
C TRP A 235 13.49 11.42 6.78
N ARG A 236 14.43 10.57 7.23
CA ARG A 236 15.55 10.99 8.09
C ARG A 236 16.50 11.97 7.41
N SER A 237 16.60 11.95 6.08
CA SER A 237 17.40 12.93 5.34
C SER A 237 16.67 14.26 5.09
N HIS A 238 15.42 14.41 5.54
CA HIS A 238 14.66 15.64 5.36
C HIS A 238 15.13 16.73 6.32
N ASP A 239 15.05 18.00 5.89
CA ASP A 239 15.49 19.16 6.69
C ASP A 239 14.58 19.45 7.90
N ASP A 240 13.39 18.85 7.95
CA ASP A 240 12.39 19.07 8.99
C ASP A 240 12.57 18.10 10.17
N ASP A 241 12.83 18.64 11.36
CA ASP A 241 13.05 17.89 12.60
C ASP A 241 11.85 16.98 12.96
N ASP A 242 10.61 17.43 12.75
CA ASP A 242 9.41 16.65 13.07
C ASP A 242 9.31 15.42 12.18
N ILE A 243 9.65 15.55 10.90
CA ILE A 243 9.67 14.44 9.94
C ILE A 243 10.74 13.42 10.33
N ARG A 244 11.96 13.89 10.68
CA ARG A 244 13.04 13.00 11.12
C ARG A 244 12.68 12.26 12.41
N ASN A 245 12.15 12.99 13.40
CA ASN A 245 11.71 12.42 14.68
C ASN A 245 10.59 11.40 14.49
N HIS A 246 9.65 11.65 13.57
CA HIS A 246 8.59 10.71 13.25
C HIS A 246 9.13 9.43 12.60
N ALA A 247 10.08 9.55 11.67
CA ALA A 247 10.73 8.38 11.07
C ALA A 247 11.41 7.50 12.13
N ASP A 248 12.06 8.12 13.12
CA ASP A 248 12.65 7.43 14.26
C ASP A 248 11.61 6.77 15.17
N ALA A 249 10.49 7.43 15.45
CA ALA A 249 9.39 6.85 16.22
C ALA A 249 8.79 5.61 15.53
N VAL A 250 8.60 5.66 14.21
CA VAL A 250 8.10 4.52 13.42
C VAL A 250 9.10 3.36 13.46
N THR A 251 10.39 3.62 13.24
CA THR A 251 11.42 2.58 13.32
C THR A 251 11.50 1.97 14.72
N ALA A 252 11.52 2.78 15.77
CA ALA A 252 11.62 2.30 17.15
C ALA A 252 10.42 1.43 17.55
N HIS A 253 9.21 1.78 17.09
CA HIS A 253 8.00 1.04 17.46
C HIS A 253 7.79 -0.22 16.63
N PHE A 254 7.97 -0.14 15.30
CA PHE A 254 7.57 -1.21 14.39
C PHE A 254 8.74 -2.10 13.95
N SER A 255 9.99 -1.61 14.03
CA SER A 255 11.19 -2.27 13.49
C SER A 255 10.96 -2.87 12.08
N PRO A 256 10.49 -2.04 11.13
CA PRO A 256 10.11 -2.54 9.81
C PRO A 256 11.32 -2.89 8.93
#